data_AF-A0A176VVZ9-F1
#
_entry.id   AF-A0A176VVZ9-F1
#
_cell.length_a   1.000
_cell.length_b   1.000
_cell.length_c   1.000
_cell.angle_alpha   90.00
_cell.angle_beta   90.00
_cell.angle_gamma   90.00
#
_symmetry.space_group_name_H-M   'P 1'
#
loop_
_entity.id
_entity.type
_entity.pdbx_description
1 polymer ?
#
loop_
_entity_poly.entity_id
_entity_poly.type
_entity_poly.pdbx_seq_one_letter_code
_entity_poly.pdbx_strand_id
1 'polypeptide(L)'
;MLRLLNLLHMNVGEKSEVLKAPLNALHVLARDGPSAAYICRREGALDQLVFLMGSQEDVDVRVKAATTLAFATDKRRENENSFLDLERACEVLVRILKEKQIPNLQYSAARALANVPEYYSELSWDPQSLQTLAILLLGIRSAESGESREQNEEMVHRVKVSTIFEGITACGANALQIAKYPGVLENMVRVLELTEDNPVQLQLPILSCASRIEVDNSKEEI
;
A
#
# COMPACT_ATOMS: atom_id res chain seq x y z
N MET A 1 -15.82 -19.87 2.02
CA MET A 1 -15.10 -18.90 2.88
C MET A 1 -14.82 -19.41 4.29
N LEU A 2 -15.82 -19.77 5.10
CA LEU A 2 -15.62 -20.20 6.50
C LEU A 2 -14.55 -21.30 6.67
N ARG A 3 -14.60 -22.33 5.82
CA ARG A 3 -13.59 -23.40 5.81
C ARG A 3 -12.17 -22.89 5.51
N LEU A 4 -12.02 -21.91 4.62
CA LEU A 4 -10.70 -21.34 4.30
C LEU A 4 -10.13 -20.55 5.48
N LEU A 5 -10.96 -19.77 6.15
CA LEU A 5 -10.54 -19.02 7.34
C LEU A 5 -10.20 -19.95 8.50
N ASN A 6 -10.99 -21.01 8.71
CA ASN A 6 -10.66 -22.03 9.71
C ASN A 6 -9.33 -22.72 9.38
N LEU A 7 -9.05 -23.03 8.11
CA LEU A 7 -7.77 -23.60 7.69
C LEU A 7 -6.59 -22.63 7.88
N LEU A 8 -6.81 -21.32 7.77
CA LEU A 8 -5.77 -20.33 8.09
C LEU A 8 -5.55 -20.22 9.59
N HIS A 9 -6.61 -20.31 10.39
CA HIS A 9 -6.58 -20.16 11.84
C HIS A 9 -6.00 -21.39 12.56
N MET A 10 -6.32 -22.60 12.09
CA MET A 10 -5.87 -23.85 12.72
C MET A 10 -4.39 -24.16 12.47
N ASN A 11 -3.79 -23.58 11.44
CA ASN A 11 -2.40 -23.85 11.06
C ASN A 11 -1.45 -22.70 11.43
N VAL A 12 -1.88 -21.82 12.34
CA VAL A 12 -1.03 -20.75 12.89
C VAL A 12 0.12 -21.38 13.69
N GLY A 13 1.33 -21.36 13.14
CA GLY A 13 2.53 -21.97 13.73
C GLY A 13 2.90 -23.35 13.17
N GLU A 14 2.11 -23.90 12.23
CA GLU A 14 2.52 -25.06 11.42
C GLU A 14 3.31 -24.61 10.18
N LYS A 15 4.03 -25.54 9.54
CA LYS A 15 4.86 -25.26 8.36
C LYS A 15 4.11 -24.40 7.33
N SER A 16 4.71 -23.29 6.91
CA SER A 16 4.20 -22.31 5.91
C SER A 16 3.44 -22.94 4.72
N GLU A 17 3.90 -24.10 4.24
CA GLU A 17 3.27 -24.84 3.13
C GLU A 17 1.77 -25.14 3.32
N VAL A 18 1.32 -25.40 4.56
CA VAL A 18 -0.09 -25.71 4.84
C VAL A 18 -0.98 -24.44 4.73
N LEU A 19 -0.39 -23.26 4.94
CA LEU A 19 -1.08 -21.96 4.86
C LEU A 19 -1.18 -21.42 3.43
N LYS A 20 -0.25 -21.80 2.54
CA LYS A 20 -0.18 -21.28 1.17
C LYS A 20 -1.44 -21.56 0.35
N ALA A 21 -1.96 -22.78 0.40
CA ALA A 21 -3.15 -23.16 -0.36
C ALA A 21 -4.42 -22.37 0.06
N PRO A 22 -4.82 -22.34 1.36
CA PRO A 22 -5.98 -21.56 1.77
C PRO A 22 -5.78 -20.05 1.58
N LEU A 23 -4.56 -19.53 1.74
CA LEU A 23 -4.26 -18.12 1.48
C LEU A 23 -4.35 -17.78 -0.02
N ASN A 24 -3.85 -18.64 -0.90
CA ASN A 24 -4.00 -18.47 -2.35
C ASN A 24 -5.47 -18.48 -2.78
N ALA A 25 -6.29 -19.37 -2.21
CA ALA A 25 -7.72 -19.36 -2.46
C ALA A 25 -8.37 -18.05 -1.99
N LEU A 26 -8.01 -17.58 -0.80
CA LEU A 26 -8.49 -16.30 -0.27
C LEU A 26 -8.07 -15.12 -1.15
N HIS A 27 -6.84 -15.13 -1.65
CA HIS A 27 -6.31 -14.12 -2.55
C HIS A 27 -7.09 -14.04 -3.87
N VAL A 28 -7.38 -15.19 -4.49
CA VAL A 28 -8.20 -15.25 -5.71
C VAL A 28 -9.60 -14.71 -5.43
N LEU A 29 -10.19 -15.07 -4.29
CA LEU A 29 -11.50 -14.56 -3.88
C LEU A 29 -11.48 -13.06 -3.59
N ALA A 30 -10.45 -12.52 -2.95
CA ALA A 30 -10.36 -11.08 -2.70
C ALA A 30 -10.26 -10.25 -4.01
N ARG A 31 -9.75 -10.84 -5.10
CA ARG A 31 -9.75 -10.21 -6.42
C ARG A 31 -11.13 -10.15 -7.07
N ASP A 32 -12.08 -10.94 -6.59
CA ASP A 32 -13.48 -10.94 -7.01
C ASP A 32 -14.27 -9.99 -6.09
N GLY A 33 -14.87 -8.94 -6.62
CA GLY A 33 -15.50 -7.84 -5.84
C GLY A 33 -16.49 -8.33 -4.77
N PRO A 34 -17.48 -9.15 -5.14
CA PRO A 34 -18.45 -9.70 -4.17
C PRO A 34 -17.80 -10.54 -3.06
N SER A 35 -16.80 -11.34 -3.43
CA SER A 35 -16.06 -12.17 -2.48
C SER A 35 -15.15 -11.34 -1.56
N ALA A 36 -14.60 -10.23 -2.04
CA ALA A 36 -13.83 -9.26 -1.26
C ALA A 36 -14.67 -8.64 -0.12
N ALA A 37 -15.89 -8.22 -0.44
CA ALA A 37 -16.84 -7.72 0.56
C ALA A 37 -17.05 -8.75 1.66
N TYR A 38 -17.30 -10.00 1.28
CA TYR A 38 -17.53 -11.08 2.22
C TYR A 38 -16.32 -11.33 3.14
N ILE A 39 -15.09 -11.22 2.62
CA ILE A 39 -13.86 -11.33 3.43
C ILE A 39 -13.82 -10.22 4.48
N CYS A 40 -14.07 -8.96 4.10
CA CYS A 40 -14.09 -7.83 5.03
C CYS A 40 -15.18 -7.92 6.09
N ARG A 41 -16.36 -8.47 5.74
CA ARG A 41 -17.46 -8.62 6.71
C ARG A 41 -17.26 -9.78 7.68
N ARG A 42 -16.31 -10.66 7.41
CA ARG A 42 -16.15 -11.89 8.20
C ARG A 42 -15.22 -11.65 9.38
N GLU A 43 -15.78 -11.84 10.57
CA GLU A 43 -15.06 -11.78 11.85
C GLU A 43 -13.77 -12.61 11.81
N GLY A 44 -12.66 -12.02 12.29
CA GLY A 44 -11.32 -12.63 12.34
C GLY A 44 -10.60 -12.78 11.00
N ALA A 45 -11.24 -12.49 9.86
CA ALA A 45 -10.61 -12.66 8.55
C ALA A 45 -9.48 -11.65 8.31
N LEU A 46 -9.72 -10.39 8.65
CA LEU A 46 -8.71 -9.33 8.54
C LEU A 46 -7.60 -9.53 9.57
N ASP A 47 -7.93 -9.91 10.80
CA ASP A 47 -6.95 -10.18 11.86
C ASP A 47 -5.98 -11.28 11.45
N GLN A 48 -6.50 -12.34 10.82
CA GLN A 48 -5.68 -13.42 10.29
C GLN A 48 -4.72 -12.93 9.19
N LEU A 49 -5.20 -12.06 8.28
CA LEU A 49 -4.34 -11.45 7.27
C LEU A 49 -3.24 -10.57 7.92
N VAL A 50 -3.60 -9.77 8.92
CA VAL A 50 -2.67 -8.93 9.68
C VAL A 50 -1.63 -9.76 10.42
N PHE A 51 -2.05 -10.87 11.03
CA PHE A 51 -1.15 -11.82 11.65
C PHE A 51 -0.14 -12.39 10.64
N LEU A 52 -0.61 -12.87 9.48
CA LEU A 52 0.25 -13.45 8.44
C LEU A 52 1.23 -12.43 7.86
N MET A 53 0.80 -11.19 7.65
CA MET A 53 1.69 -10.08 7.22
C MET A 53 2.83 -9.82 8.23
N GLY A 54 2.52 -9.96 9.52
CA GLY A 54 3.48 -9.75 10.60
C GLY A 54 4.39 -10.94 10.91
N SER A 55 4.16 -12.11 10.30
CA SER A 55 5.02 -13.28 10.48
C SER A 55 6.44 -13.03 9.96
N GLN A 56 7.44 -13.72 10.53
CA GLN A 56 8.85 -13.62 10.11
C GLN A 56 9.29 -14.82 9.24
N GLU A 57 8.40 -15.78 9.00
CA GLU A 57 8.79 -17.12 8.54
C GLU A 57 8.83 -17.27 7.02
N ASP A 58 7.95 -16.58 6.28
CA ASP A 58 7.84 -16.75 4.82
C ASP A 58 7.43 -15.44 4.13
N VAL A 59 8.33 -14.87 3.34
CA VAL A 59 8.11 -13.61 2.62
C VAL A 59 6.95 -13.71 1.63
N ASP A 60 6.78 -14.84 0.95
CA ASP A 60 5.70 -15.01 -0.03
C ASP A 60 4.34 -15.02 0.65
N VAL A 61 4.23 -15.65 1.82
CA VAL A 61 3.03 -15.62 2.65
C VAL A 61 2.70 -14.19 3.07
N ARG A 62 3.70 -13.41 3.52
CA ARG A 62 3.50 -12.01 3.91
C ARG A 62 3.04 -11.15 2.74
N VAL A 63 3.69 -11.27 1.58
CA VAL A 63 3.34 -10.54 0.35
C VAL A 63 1.91 -10.89 -0.06
N LYS A 64 1.57 -12.19 -0.06
CA LYS A 64 0.23 -12.65 -0.43
C LYS A 64 -0.82 -12.15 0.56
N ALA A 65 -0.55 -12.17 1.86
CA ALA A 65 -1.45 -11.65 2.88
C ALA A 65 -1.68 -10.15 2.72
N ALA A 66 -0.62 -9.35 2.52
CA ALA A 66 -0.72 -7.91 2.30
C ALA A 66 -1.48 -7.57 1.01
N THR A 67 -1.20 -8.30 -0.08
CA THR A 67 -1.92 -8.11 -1.34
C THR A 67 -3.40 -8.48 -1.20
N THR A 68 -3.70 -9.56 -0.47
CA THR A 68 -5.09 -10.00 -0.21
C THR A 68 -5.84 -8.98 0.63
N LEU A 69 -5.20 -8.40 1.65
CA LEU A 69 -5.77 -7.29 2.43
C LEU A 69 -6.04 -6.08 1.53
N ALA A 70 -5.10 -5.70 0.67
CA ALA A 70 -5.26 -4.58 -0.25
C ALA A 70 -6.42 -4.78 -1.25
N PHE A 71 -6.67 -6.02 -1.68
CA PHE A 71 -7.83 -6.34 -2.51
C PHE A 71 -9.14 -6.34 -1.73
N ALA A 72 -9.14 -6.93 -0.54
CA ALA A 72 -10.31 -6.97 0.34
C ALA A 72 -10.75 -5.55 0.73
N THR A 73 -9.83 -4.62 0.92
CA THR A 73 -10.13 -3.27 1.44
C THR A 73 -10.36 -2.22 0.35
N ASP A 74 -10.33 -2.60 -0.93
CA ASP A 74 -10.51 -1.63 -2.03
C ASP A 74 -11.96 -1.11 -2.07
N LYS A 75 -12.15 0.15 -1.65
CA LYS A 75 -13.47 0.81 -1.59
C LYS A 75 -14.20 0.84 -2.95
N ARG A 76 -13.49 0.72 -4.09
CA ARG A 76 -14.10 0.59 -5.43
C ARG A 76 -14.92 -0.69 -5.60
N ARG A 77 -14.82 -1.63 -4.66
CA ARG A 77 -15.54 -2.90 -4.66
C ARG A 77 -16.79 -2.89 -3.78
N GLU A 78 -17.24 -1.70 -3.35
CA GLU A 78 -18.44 -1.52 -2.51
C GLU A 78 -18.33 -2.20 -1.13
N ASN A 79 -17.10 -2.30 -0.62
CA ASN A 79 -16.83 -2.89 0.67
C ASN A 79 -17.07 -1.83 1.76
N GLU A 80 -18.30 -1.78 2.26
CA GLU A 80 -18.74 -0.83 3.30
C GLU A 80 -18.12 -1.10 4.68
N ASN A 81 -17.50 -2.26 4.87
CA ASN A 81 -16.95 -2.65 6.15
C ASN A 81 -15.54 -2.06 6.33
N SER A 82 -15.53 -1.01 7.15
CA SER A 82 -14.36 -0.49 7.87
C SER A 82 -13.53 -1.63 8.47
N PHE A 83 -12.21 -1.49 8.38
CA PHE A 83 -11.24 -2.22 9.19
C PHE A 83 -11.72 -2.23 10.65
N LEU A 84 -12.21 -3.37 11.14
CA LEU A 84 -12.66 -3.49 12.54
C LEU A 84 -11.52 -3.30 13.56
N ASP A 85 -10.26 -3.31 13.12
CA ASP A 85 -9.06 -3.01 13.91
C ASP A 85 -8.02 -2.23 13.06
N LEU A 86 -8.44 -1.02 12.62
CA LEU A 86 -7.68 -0.11 11.73
C LEU A 86 -6.26 0.14 12.22
N GLU A 87 -6.10 0.34 13.53
CA GLU A 87 -4.86 0.76 14.15
C GLU A 87 -3.78 -0.32 14.02
N ARG A 88 -4.05 -1.53 14.51
CA ARG A 88 -3.11 -2.65 14.44
C ARG A 88 -2.70 -3.00 13.00
N ALA A 89 -3.66 -2.97 12.08
CA ALA A 89 -3.37 -3.24 10.68
C ALA A 89 -2.44 -2.16 10.08
N CYS A 90 -2.71 -0.89 10.35
CA CYS A 90 -1.90 0.23 9.88
C CYS A 90 -0.48 0.21 10.50
N GLU A 91 -0.35 -0.13 11.80
CA GLU A 91 0.95 -0.31 12.44
C GLU A 91 1.80 -1.37 11.73
N VAL A 92 1.21 -2.53 11.40
CA VAL A 92 1.91 -3.60 10.67
C VAL A 92 2.29 -3.15 9.27
N LEU A 93 1.41 -2.45 8.56
CA LEU A 93 1.66 -1.94 7.20
C LEU A 93 2.76 -0.87 7.18
N VAL A 94 2.76 0.06 8.14
CA VAL A 94 3.82 1.06 8.30
C VAL A 94 5.15 0.42 8.69
N ARG A 95 5.13 -0.56 9.59
CA ARG A 95 6.34 -1.34 9.90
C ARG A 95 6.90 -2.01 8.66
N ILE A 96 6.04 -2.60 7.82
CA ILE A 96 6.45 -3.20 6.55
C ILE A 96 7.09 -2.18 5.60
N LEU A 97 6.56 -0.96 5.49
CA LEU A 97 7.20 0.10 4.68
C LEU A 97 8.63 0.40 5.13
N LYS A 98 8.94 0.22 6.42
CA LYS A 98 10.27 0.44 6.98
C LYS A 98 11.22 -0.74 6.83
N GLU A 99 10.73 -1.91 6.46
CA GLU A 99 11.57 -3.09 6.28
C GLU A 99 12.51 -2.92 5.09
N LYS A 100 13.75 -3.36 5.25
CA LYS A 100 14.77 -3.23 4.21
C LYS A 100 14.57 -4.33 3.16
N GLN A 101 14.63 -3.94 1.88
CA GLN A 101 14.85 -4.83 0.74
C GLN A 101 13.75 -5.89 0.48
N ILE A 102 12.47 -5.55 0.67
CA ILE A 102 11.35 -6.41 0.21
C ILE A 102 10.33 -5.60 -0.60
N PRO A 103 10.68 -5.15 -1.83
CA PRO A 103 9.86 -4.20 -2.57
C PRO A 103 8.44 -4.68 -2.85
N ASN A 104 8.24 -5.96 -3.18
CA ASN A 104 6.90 -6.53 -3.42
C ASN A 104 6.01 -6.45 -2.17
N LEU A 105 6.60 -6.65 -0.99
CA LEU A 105 5.89 -6.54 0.28
C LEU A 105 5.57 -5.08 0.60
N GLN A 106 6.52 -4.17 0.35
CA GLN A 106 6.32 -2.73 0.54
C GLN A 106 5.26 -2.17 -0.42
N TYR A 107 5.25 -2.58 -1.70
CA TYR A 107 4.20 -2.23 -2.65
C TYR A 107 2.83 -2.76 -2.25
N SER A 108 2.78 -3.99 -1.72
CA SER A 108 1.54 -4.57 -1.20
C SER A 108 1.02 -3.78 0.01
N ALA A 109 1.92 -3.38 0.91
CA ALA A 109 1.58 -2.57 2.07
C ALA A 109 1.12 -1.15 1.69
N ALA A 110 1.85 -0.48 0.79
CA ALA A 110 1.46 0.81 0.25
C ALA A 110 0.07 0.72 -0.41
N ARG A 111 -0.18 -0.33 -1.21
CA ARG A 111 -1.48 -0.54 -1.85
C ARG A 111 -2.61 -0.69 -0.82
N ALA A 112 -2.38 -1.39 0.28
CA ALA A 112 -3.37 -1.50 1.36
C ALA A 112 -3.59 -0.16 2.07
N LEU A 113 -2.52 0.57 2.39
CA LEU A 113 -2.57 1.91 3.00
C LEU A 113 -3.30 2.93 2.11
N ALA A 114 -3.20 2.82 0.78
CA ALA A 114 -3.93 3.67 -0.15
C ALA A 114 -5.46 3.55 -0.04
N ASN A 115 -5.97 2.50 0.61
CA ASN A 115 -7.39 2.31 0.88
C ASN A 115 -7.82 2.88 2.26
N VAL A 116 -6.88 3.42 3.04
CA VAL A 116 -7.05 3.87 4.44
C VAL A 116 -6.61 5.33 4.60
N PRO A 117 -7.36 6.28 4.00
CA PRO A 117 -7.01 7.70 4.08
C PRO A 117 -7.00 8.27 5.50
N GLU A 118 -7.69 7.61 6.42
CA GLU A 118 -7.76 8.00 7.83
C GLU A 118 -6.38 7.97 8.51
N TYR A 119 -5.39 7.24 7.96
CA TYR A 119 -4.04 7.11 8.52
C TYR A 119 -2.98 8.01 7.84
N TYR A 120 -3.41 8.86 6.90
CA TYR A 120 -2.48 9.70 6.13
C TYR A 120 -1.81 10.78 6.99
N SER A 121 -2.46 11.25 8.06
CA SER A 121 -1.83 12.23 8.94
C SER A 121 -0.67 11.59 9.69
N GLU A 122 -0.87 10.43 10.30
CA GLU A 122 0.15 9.65 11.01
C GLU A 122 1.31 9.29 10.09
N LEU A 123 1.00 8.87 8.86
CA LEU A 123 2.00 8.55 7.85
C LEU A 123 2.86 9.77 7.45
N SER A 124 2.30 10.98 7.48
CA SER A 124 3.03 12.23 7.17
C SER A 124 4.08 12.60 8.21
N TRP A 125 3.96 12.08 9.44
CA TRP A 125 4.92 12.30 10.53
C TRP A 125 6.06 11.28 10.55
N ASP A 126 6.10 10.37 9.59
CA ASP A 126 7.04 9.25 9.57
C ASP A 126 8.01 9.33 8.38
N PRO A 127 9.17 10.01 8.55
CA PRO A 127 10.13 10.25 7.48
C PRO A 127 10.54 9.00 6.72
N GLN A 128 10.73 7.88 7.43
CA GLN A 128 11.21 6.65 6.82
C GLN A 128 10.15 6.04 5.90
N SER A 129 8.88 6.06 6.32
CA SER A 129 7.77 5.58 5.49
C SER A 129 7.56 6.47 4.27
N LEU A 130 7.63 7.80 4.44
CA LEU A 130 7.58 8.74 3.31
C LEU A 130 8.73 8.50 2.31
N GLN A 131 9.94 8.28 2.81
CA GLN A 131 11.09 7.99 1.96
C GLN A 131 10.92 6.66 1.21
N THR A 132 10.44 5.60 1.86
CA THR A 132 10.12 4.33 1.19
C THR A 132 9.08 4.56 0.09
N LEU A 133 7.98 5.25 0.39
CA LEU A 133 6.94 5.54 -0.59
C LEU A 133 7.50 6.34 -1.77
N ALA A 134 8.37 7.31 -1.52
CA ALA A 134 9.02 8.09 -2.57
C ALA A 134 9.93 7.22 -3.46
N ILE A 135 10.63 6.23 -2.89
CA ILE A 135 11.42 5.26 -3.64
C ILE A 135 10.52 4.35 -4.49
N LEU A 136 9.45 3.81 -3.89
CA LEU A 136 8.46 2.98 -4.61
C LEU A 136 7.79 3.75 -5.75
N LEU A 137 7.60 5.07 -5.61
CA LEU A 137 7.02 5.93 -6.63
C LEU A 137 7.87 5.98 -7.91
N LEU A 138 9.21 5.91 -7.78
CA LEU A 138 10.12 5.86 -8.92
C LEU A 138 10.05 4.56 -9.71
N GLY A 139 9.56 3.48 -9.09
CA GLY A 139 9.62 2.15 -9.67
C GLY A 139 10.96 1.44 -9.43
N ILE A 140 10.97 0.14 -9.66
CA ILE A 140 12.20 -0.65 -9.73
C ILE A 140 12.54 -0.73 -11.21
N ARG A 141 13.51 0.08 -11.66
CA ARG A 141 14.02 -0.05 -13.02
C ARG A 141 14.78 -1.37 -13.17
N SER A 142 14.06 -2.46 -13.40
CA SER A 142 14.66 -3.71 -13.85
C SER A 142 15.06 -3.52 -15.30
N ALA A 143 16.36 -3.38 -15.56
CA ALA A 143 16.91 -3.25 -16.90
C ALA A 143 16.76 -4.54 -17.74
N GLU A 144 16.23 -5.63 -17.15
CA GLU A 144 16.28 -6.98 -17.73
C GLU A 144 14.90 -7.63 -17.97
N SER A 145 13.79 -7.07 -17.50
CA SER A 145 12.47 -7.71 -17.64
C SER A 145 11.73 -7.21 -18.89
N GLY A 146 11.89 -7.93 -20.00
CA GLY A 146 11.06 -7.80 -21.22
C GLY A 146 9.61 -8.29 -21.07
N GLU A 147 9.10 -8.45 -19.86
CA GLU A 147 7.76 -8.96 -19.60
C GLU A 147 6.76 -7.82 -19.31
N SER A 148 5.93 -7.50 -20.31
CA SER A 148 4.87 -6.48 -20.25
C SER A 148 3.89 -6.59 -19.07
N ARG A 149 3.81 -7.76 -18.41
CA ARG A 149 2.90 -7.99 -17.29
C ARG A 149 3.45 -7.43 -15.97
N GLU A 150 4.74 -7.60 -15.70
CA GLU A 150 5.36 -7.09 -14.48
C GLU A 150 5.39 -5.56 -14.48
N GLN A 151 5.67 -4.96 -15.64
CA GLN A 151 5.61 -3.50 -15.83
C GLN A 151 4.21 -2.92 -15.58
N ASN A 152 3.15 -3.64 -15.99
CA ASN A 152 1.77 -3.21 -15.74
C ASN A 152 1.40 -3.30 -14.26
N GLU A 153 1.81 -4.35 -13.56
CA GLU A 153 1.56 -4.49 -12.13
C GLU A 153 2.33 -3.42 -11.32
N GLU A 154 3.60 -3.18 -11.66
CA GLU A 154 4.40 -2.10 -11.09
C GLU A 154 3.75 -0.73 -11.27
N MET A 155 3.27 -0.41 -12.48
CA MET A 155 2.60 0.87 -12.74
C MET A 155 1.35 1.05 -11.88
N VAL A 156 0.55 -0.01 -11.69
CA VAL A 156 -0.61 0.02 -10.79
C VAL A 156 -0.17 0.33 -9.36
N HIS A 157 0.94 -0.23 -8.90
CA HIS A 157 1.49 0.06 -7.59
C HIS A 157 1.97 1.51 -7.46
N ARG A 158 2.66 2.04 -8.47
CA ARG A 158 3.12 3.45 -8.49
C ARG A 158 1.95 4.43 -8.43
N VAL A 159 0.86 4.17 -9.16
CA VAL A 159 -0.37 4.98 -9.09
C VAL A 159 -1.02 4.93 -7.70
N LYS A 160 -0.95 3.77 -7.01
CA LYS A 160 -1.46 3.67 -5.64
C LYS A 160 -0.59 4.44 -4.65
N VAL A 161 0.73 4.42 -4.82
CA VAL A 161 1.66 5.24 -4.03
C VAL A 161 1.41 6.73 -4.26
N SER A 162 1.19 7.17 -5.50
CA SER A 162 0.88 8.59 -5.78
C SER A 162 -0.43 9.05 -5.15
N THR A 163 -1.43 8.16 -5.08
CA THR A 163 -2.71 8.41 -4.38
C THR A 163 -2.50 8.68 -2.88
N ILE A 164 -1.55 7.99 -2.24
CA ILE A 164 -1.21 8.22 -0.83
C ILE A 164 -0.65 9.64 -0.66
N PHE A 165 0.33 10.03 -1.48
CA PHE A 165 0.88 11.38 -1.42
C PHE A 165 -0.17 12.47 -1.68
N GLU A 166 -1.05 12.25 -2.65
CA GLU A 166 -2.16 13.18 -2.93
C GLU A 166 -3.09 13.32 -1.72
N GLY A 167 -3.40 12.20 -1.06
CA GLY A 167 -4.21 12.20 0.14
C GLY A 167 -3.53 12.84 1.35
N ILE A 168 -2.22 12.62 1.53
CA ILE A 168 -1.45 13.30 2.58
C ILE A 168 -1.49 14.82 2.35
N THR A 169 -1.15 15.28 1.15
CA THR A 169 -1.10 16.72 0.82
C THR A 169 -2.46 17.39 0.72
N ALA A 170 -3.56 16.64 0.60
CA ALA A 170 -4.91 17.21 0.64
C ALA A 170 -5.22 17.89 1.98
N CYS A 171 -4.51 17.51 3.06
CA CYS A 171 -4.53 18.21 4.33
C CYS A 171 -3.27 19.10 4.42
N GLY A 172 -3.43 20.42 4.31
CA GLY A 172 -2.29 21.34 4.15
C GLY A 172 -1.21 21.25 5.24
N ALA A 173 -1.60 20.97 6.51
CA ALA A 173 -0.64 20.77 7.60
C ALA A 173 0.33 19.59 7.35
N ASN A 174 -0.14 18.55 6.64
CA ASN A 174 0.67 17.39 6.29
C ASN A 174 1.52 17.65 5.03
N ALA A 175 1.09 18.54 4.13
CA ALA A 175 1.87 18.95 2.96
C ALA A 175 3.21 19.58 3.39
N LEU A 176 3.16 20.43 4.41
CA LEU A 176 4.36 21.01 5.03
C LEU A 176 5.28 19.96 5.66
N GLN A 177 4.75 18.84 6.15
CA GLN A 177 5.60 17.75 6.64
C GLN A 177 6.37 17.10 5.50
N ILE A 178 5.72 16.84 4.35
CA ILE A 178 6.41 16.32 3.16
C ILE A 178 7.52 17.28 2.71
N ALA A 179 7.28 18.60 2.77
CA ALA A 179 8.25 19.62 2.36
C ALA A 179 9.57 19.56 3.16
N LYS A 180 9.53 19.08 4.41
CA LYS A 180 10.71 18.94 5.28
C LYS A 180 11.63 17.79 4.88
N TYR A 181 11.25 16.96 3.91
CA TYR A 181 12.02 15.80 3.48
C TYR A 181 12.46 15.94 2.01
N PRO A 182 13.62 16.57 1.72
CA PRO A 182 14.07 16.86 0.36
C PRO A 182 14.12 15.63 -0.56
N GLY A 183 14.55 14.47 -0.04
CA GLY A 183 14.59 13.23 -0.81
C GLY A 183 13.21 12.73 -1.28
N VAL A 184 12.13 13.10 -0.60
CA VAL A 184 10.76 12.81 -1.02
C VAL A 184 10.38 13.72 -2.20
N LEU A 185 10.63 15.02 -2.07
CA LEU A 185 10.37 16.01 -3.12
C LEU A 185 11.18 15.73 -4.39
N GLU A 186 12.48 15.44 -4.26
CA GLU A 186 13.35 15.09 -5.38
C GLU A 186 12.80 13.90 -6.17
N ASN A 187 12.31 12.87 -5.48
CA ASN A 187 11.74 11.70 -6.15
C ASN A 187 10.39 12.00 -6.80
N MET A 188 9.57 12.86 -6.22
CA MET A 188 8.34 13.35 -6.86
C MET A 188 8.64 14.12 -8.15
N VAL A 189 9.62 15.03 -8.11
CA VAL A 189 10.05 15.81 -9.28
C VAL A 189 10.59 14.88 -10.37
N ARG A 190 11.43 13.90 -10.02
CA ARG A 190 11.92 12.90 -10.98
C ARG A 190 10.79 12.14 -11.69
N VAL A 191 9.68 11.83 -11.00
CA VAL A 191 8.51 11.23 -11.65
C VAL A 191 7.86 12.19 -12.66
N LEU A 192 7.85 13.48 -12.38
CA LEU A 192 7.33 14.49 -13.31
C LEU A 192 8.28 14.75 -14.49
N GLU A 193 9.60 14.63 -14.31
CA GLU A 193 10.60 14.83 -15.37
C GLU A 193 10.60 13.68 -16.39
N LEU A 194 10.22 12.47 -15.98
CA LEU A 194 10.18 11.27 -16.83
C LEU A 194 8.82 11.16 -17.55
N THR A 195 8.46 12.18 -18.32
CA THR A 195 7.10 12.32 -18.86
C THR A 195 6.72 11.26 -19.90
N GLU A 196 7.69 10.76 -20.66
CA GLU A 196 7.46 9.81 -21.75
C GLU A 196 7.10 8.40 -21.25
N ASP A 197 7.61 8.02 -20.08
CA ASP A 197 7.42 6.68 -19.48
C ASP A 197 6.29 6.65 -18.43
N ASN A 198 5.83 7.83 -17.99
CA ASN A 198 4.87 7.94 -16.90
C ASN A 198 3.49 8.32 -17.41
N PRO A 199 2.45 7.52 -17.15
CA PRO A 199 1.10 7.83 -17.58
C PRO A 199 0.53 9.02 -16.79
N VAL A 200 -0.42 9.73 -17.40
CA VAL A 200 -1.11 10.88 -16.78
C VAL A 200 -1.71 10.54 -15.42
N GLN A 201 -2.21 9.31 -15.25
CA GLN A 201 -2.77 8.82 -13.99
C GLN A 201 -1.74 8.77 -12.85
N LEU A 202 -0.44 8.68 -13.16
CA LEU A 202 0.64 8.77 -12.18
C LEU A 202 1.06 10.22 -11.95
N GLN A 203 1.16 11.01 -13.02
CA GLN A 203 1.68 12.39 -12.96
C GLN A 203 0.73 13.36 -12.28
N LEU A 204 -0.58 13.29 -12.56
CA LEU A 204 -1.56 14.26 -12.04
C LEU A 204 -1.60 14.31 -10.49
N PRO A 205 -1.68 13.17 -9.77
CA PRO A 205 -1.62 13.21 -8.31
C PRO A 205 -0.33 13.84 -7.78
N ILE A 206 0.81 13.60 -8.42
CA ILE A 206 2.10 14.16 -8.00
C ILE A 206 2.20 15.66 -8.27
N LEU A 207 1.68 16.12 -9.41
CA LEU A 207 1.58 17.55 -9.71
C LEU A 207 0.65 18.26 -8.72
N SER A 208 -0.48 17.64 -8.39
CA SER A 208 -1.40 18.10 -7.35
C SER A 208 -0.69 18.24 -6.00
N CYS A 209 0.10 17.24 -5.60
CA CYS A 209 0.93 17.31 -4.39
C CYS A 209 1.89 18.51 -4.40
N ALA A 210 2.68 18.64 -5.47
CA ALA A 210 3.69 19.68 -5.59
C ALA A 210 3.06 21.08 -5.50
N SER A 211 1.93 21.30 -6.20
CA SER A 211 1.22 22.58 -6.17
C SER A 211 0.69 22.94 -4.77
N ARG A 212 0.21 21.97 -3.99
CA ARG A 212 -0.28 22.21 -2.62
C ARG A 212 0.87 22.52 -1.67
N ILE A 213 2.00 21.83 -1.80
CA ILE A 213 3.20 22.09 -1.01
C ILE A 213 3.70 23.52 -1.26
N GLU A 214 3.74 23.97 -2.52
CA GLU A 214 4.13 25.33 -2.88
C GLU A 214 3.19 26.39 -2.29
N VAL A 215 1.87 26.18 -2.40
CA VAL A 215 0.86 27.10 -1.85
C VAL A 215 0.97 27.23 -0.34
N ASP A 216 1.20 26.12 0.38
CA ASP A 216 1.26 26.17 1.84
C ASP A 216 2.61 26.70 2.36
N ASN A 217 3.73 26.42 1.69
CA ASN A 217 5.02 27.06 2.01
C ASN A 217 4.94 28.59 1.87
N SER A 218 4.27 29.08 0.81
CA SER A 218 4.10 30.51 0.56
C SER A 218 3.28 31.23 1.63
N LYS A 219 2.48 30.51 2.42
CA LYS A 219 1.69 31.08 3.53
C LYS A 219 2.47 31.15 4.84
N GLU A 220 3.49 30.33 5.04
CA GLU A 220 4.35 30.40 6.25
C GLU A 220 5.39 31.54 6.17
N GLU A 221 5.68 32.04 4.96
CA GLU A 221 6.64 33.13 4.74
C GLU A 221 6.05 34.55 4.90
N ILE A 222 4.74 34.68 5.19
CA ILE A 222 4.01 35.96 5.39
C ILE A 222 3.67 36.16 6.87
#